data_AF-A0A2N0QMK2-F1
#
_entry.id   AF-A0A2N0QMK2-F1
#
_cell.length_a   1.000
_cell.length_b   1.000
_cell.length_c   1.000
_cell.angle_alpha   90.00
_cell.angle_beta   90.00
_cell.angle_gamma   90.00
#
_symmetry.space_group_name_H-M   'P 1'
#
loop_
_entity.id
_entity.type
_entity.pdbx_description
1 polymer ?
#
loop_
_entity_poly.entity_id
_entity_poly.type
_entity_poly.pdbx_seq_one_letter_code
_entity_poly.pdbx_strand_id
1 'polypeptide(L)'
;PGSDAAIVAELAGAYQKGEPWVGYYWSPTWVTASYDLTLLEDNPYEAETWESTKGTEFPPNDVVISVHKDFPNQASEVAEFLSNYKSSNAATEEMLKYMGENELDPDETAEWWLKENEAIWTEWVPEEVAEKVKASLQ
;
A
#
# COMPACT_ATOMS: atom_id res chain seq x y z
N PRO A 1 -13.59 -11.68 -16.85
CA PRO A 1 -12.65 -10.81 -16.10
C PRO A 1 -12.11 -9.69 -17.01
N GLY A 2 -12.30 -8.43 -16.61
CA GLY A 2 -11.64 -7.28 -17.25
C GLY A 2 -10.20 -7.14 -16.77
N SER A 3 -9.37 -6.40 -17.51
CA SER A 3 -8.05 -5.99 -17.02
C SER A 3 -8.20 -4.94 -15.91
N ASP A 4 -7.15 -4.75 -15.11
CA ASP A 4 -7.07 -3.65 -14.12
C ASP A 4 -7.47 -2.30 -14.76
N ALA A 5 -6.84 -1.98 -15.90
CA ALA A 5 -7.16 -0.76 -16.66
C ALA A 5 -8.64 -0.65 -17.08
N ALA A 6 -9.32 -1.76 -17.37
CA ALA A 6 -10.73 -1.73 -17.74
C ALA A 6 -11.63 -1.39 -16.54
N ILE A 7 -11.36 -1.98 -15.37
CA ILE A 7 -12.10 -1.70 -14.13
C ILE A 7 -11.90 -0.24 -13.72
N VAL A 8 -10.67 0.25 -13.78
CA VAL A 8 -10.34 1.65 -13.50
C VAL A 8 -11.11 2.60 -14.42
N ALA A 9 -11.10 2.34 -15.74
CA ALA A 9 -11.77 3.21 -16.70
C ALA A 9 -13.29 3.24 -16.51
N GLU A 10 -13.88 2.11 -16.17
CA GLU A 10 -15.31 1.99 -15.85
C GLU A 10 -15.67 2.78 -14.59
N LEU A 11 -14.91 2.58 -13.51
CA LEU A 11 -15.10 3.29 -12.23
C LEU A 11 -14.94 4.80 -12.41
N ALA A 12 -13.83 5.25 -13.01
CA ALA A 12 -13.55 6.66 -13.23
C ALA A 12 -14.64 7.32 -14.09
N GLY A 13 -15.10 6.63 -15.13
CA GLY A 13 -16.18 7.10 -16.00
C GLY A 13 -17.52 7.25 -15.27
N ALA A 14 -17.89 6.30 -14.40
CA ALA A 14 -19.10 6.37 -13.60
C ALA A 14 -19.00 7.49 -12.54
N TYR A 15 -17.86 7.58 -11.83
CA TYR A 15 -17.61 8.60 -10.82
C TYR A 15 -17.73 10.02 -11.38
N GLN A 16 -17.10 10.28 -12.54
CA GLN A 16 -17.17 11.60 -13.21
C GLN A 16 -18.59 11.99 -13.66
N LYS A 17 -19.43 11.00 -14.00
CA LYS A 17 -20.82 11.23 -14.40
C LYS A 17 -21.79 11.29 -13.21
N GLY A 18 -21.33 11.00 -11.99
CA GLY A 18 -22.20 10.83 -10.83
C GLY A 18 -23.14 9.62 -10.96
N GLU A 19 -22.73 8.60 -11.71
CA GLU A 19 -23.49 7.37 -11.90
C GLU A 19 -23.14 6.34 -10.80
N PRO A 20 -24.12 5.53 -10.34
CA PRO A 20 -23.83 4.48 -9.39
C PRO A 20 -22.89 3.43 -10.00
N TRP A 21 -21.89 3.00 -9.22
CA TRP A 21 -20.95 1.97 -9.61
C TRP A 21 -20.79 0.94 -8.48
N VAL A 22 -20.72 -0.34 -8.85
CA VAL A 22 -20.42 -1.45 -7.94
C VAL A 22 -19.47 -2.38 -8.68
N GLY A 23 -18.33 -2.70 -8.07
CA GLY A 23 -17.37 -3.61 -8.65
C GLY A 23 -16.36 -4.13 -7.64
N TYR A 24 -15.51 -5.04 -8.11
CA TYR A 24 -14.42 -5.59 -7.33
C TYR A 24 -13.19 -4.69 -7.41
N TYR A 25 -12.62 -4.35 -6.27
CA TYR A 25 -11.39 -3.57 -6.17
C TYR A 25 -10.68 -3.84 -4.84
N TRP A 26 -9.43 -3.39 -4.69
CA TRP A 26 -8.61 -3.62 -3.48
C TRP A 26 -7.94 -2.33 -3.00
N SER A 27 -7.50 -2.31 -1.74
CA SER A 27 -6.74 -1.23 -1.11
C SER A 27 -5.45 -1.81 -0.50
N PRO A 28 -4.32 -1.07 -0.52
CA PRO A 28 -4.18 0.31 -1.00
C PRO A 28 -3.88 0.41 -2.51
N THR A 29 -4.41 1.44 -3.18
CA THR A 29 -4.12 1.78 -4.58
C THR A 29 -4.29 3.28 -4.82
N TRP A 30 -3.88 3.79 -5.98
CA TRP A 30 -4.13 5.19 -6.34
C TRP A 30 -5.62 5.49 -6.53
N VAL A 31 -6.42 4.50 -6.95
CA VAL A 31 -7.87 4.65 -7.11
C VAL A 31 -8.54 4.79 -5.76
N THR A 32 -8.24 3.92 -4.80
CA THR A 32 -8.80 4.03 -3.44
C THR A 32 -8.30 5.27 -2.70
N ALA A 33 -7.13 5.80 -3.08
CA ALA A 33 -6.62 7.07 -2.59
C ALA A 33 -7.28 8.31 -3.21
N SER A 34 -7.79 8.21 -4.46
CA SER A 34 -8.29 9.36 -5.24
C SER A 34 -9.80 9.49 -5.27
N TYR A 35 -10.53 8.37 -5.20
CA TYR A 35 -11.98 8.34 -5.30
C TYR A 35 -12.61 8.05 -3.94
N ASP A 36 -13.73 8.73 -3.66
CA ASP A 36 -14.55 8.46 -2.47
C ASP A 36 -15.33 7.16 -2.67
N LEU A 37 -14.74 6.04 -2.22
CA LEU A 37 -15.28 4.69 -2.36
C LEU A 37 -15.64 4.12 -0.99
N THR A 38 -16.77 3.44 -0.92
CA THR A 38 -17.21 2.70 0.28
C THR A 38 -17.03 1.21 0.05
N LEU A 39 -16.27 0.55 0.94
CA LEU A 39 -16.22 -0.91 0.98
C LEU A 39 -17.59 -1.44 1.45
N LEU A 40 -18.20 -2.30 0.64
CA LEU A 40 -19.45 -2.98 1.02
C LEU A 40 -19.14 -4.07 2.06
N GLU A 41 -19.84 -4.02 3.19
CA GLU A 41 -19.70 -5.00 4.27
C GLU A 41 -20.41 -6.32 3.92
N ASP A 42 -19.84 -7.44 4.38
CA ASP A 42 -20.44 -8.77 4.37
C ASP A 42 -20.42 -9.36 5.80
N ASN A 43 -20.87 -10.60 6.00
CA ASN A 43 -20.66 -11.31 7.24
C ASN A 43 -19.16 -11.34 7.57
N PRO A 44 -18.76 -11.07 8.83
CA PRO A 44 -17.36 -11.08 9.24
C PRO A 44 -16.67 -12.39 8.87
N TYR A 45 -15.37 -12.32 8.59
CA TYR A 45 -14.60 -13.48 8.15
C TYR A 45 -14.67 -14.59 9.20
N GLU A 46 -15.10 -15.76 8.76
CA GLU A 46 -15.14 -16.99 9.56
C GLU A 46 -14.59 -18.12 8.69
N ALA A 47 -13.50 -18.74 9.16
CA ALA A 47 -12.68 -19.63 8.34
C ALA A 47 -13.45 -20.86 7.83
N GLU A 48 -14.30 -21.47 8.65
CA GLU A 48 -15.07 -22.66 8.26
C GLU A 48 -16.08 -22.33 7.15
N THR A 49 -16.81 -21.23 7.30
CA THR A 49 -17.78 -20.73 6.34
C THR A 49 -17.11 -20.28 5.05
N TRP A 50 -15.99 -19.56 5.16
CA TRP A 50 -15.18 -19.15 4.02
C TRP A 50 -14.67 -20.36 3.24
N GLU A 51 -14.07 -21.35 3.89
CA GLU A 51 -13.55 -22.54 3.19
C GLU A 51 -14.64 -23.42 2.58
N SER A 52 -15.81 -23.50 3.21
CA SER A 52 -16.93 -24.28 2.71
C SER A 52 -17.68 -23.59 1.56
N THR A 53 -17.93 -22.29 1.66
CA THR A 53 -18.89 -21.58 0.79
C THR A 53 -18.42 -20.24 0.23
N LYS A 54 -17.34 -19.66 0.79
CA LYS A 54 -16.93 -18.26 0.52
C LYS A 54 -18.02 -17.24 0.88
N GLY A 55 -18.88 -17.57 1.85
CA GLY A 55 -20.06 -16.77 2.26
C GLY A 55 -19.81 -15.73 3.36
N THR A 56 -18.57 -15.28 3.52
CA THR A 56 -18.16 -14.19 4.43
C THR A 56 -17.32 -13.19 3.65
N GLU A 57 -16.93 -12.09 4.27
CA GLU A 57 -15.92 -11.19 3.72
C GLU A 57 -14.62 -11.93 3.39
N PHE A 58 -13.87 -11.38 2.43
CA PHE A 58 -12.52 -11.87 2.14
C PHE A 58 -11.63 -11.68 3.38
N PRO A 59 -10.77 -12.66 3.71
CA PRO A 59 -9.81 -12.48 4.78
C PRO A 59 -8.89 -11.30 4.47
N PRO A 60 -8.47 -10.53 5.50
CA PRO A 60 -7.39 -9.57 5.32
C PRO A 60 -6.14 -10.33 4.86
N ASN A 61 -5.45 -9.77 3.85
CA ASN A 61 -4.25 -10.39 3.30
C ASN A 61 -3.01 -9.65 3.78
N ASP A 62 -2.06 -10.41 4.31
CA ASP A 62 -0.75 -9.87 4.66
C ASP A 62 0.06 -9.61 3.38
N VAL A 63 0.54 -8.37 3.25
CA VAL A 63 1.55 -8.02 2.24
C VAL A 63 2.92 -8.31 2.83
N VAL A 64 3.58 -9.36 2.33
CA VAL A 64 4.84 -9.86 2.90
C VAL A 64 6.04 -9.51 2.02
N ILE A 65 7.17 -9.23 2.66
CA ILE A 65 8.46 -9.14 2.00
C ILE A 65 9.04 -10.56 1.89
N SER A 66 9.34 -10.99 0.66
CA SER A 66 9.96 -12.28 0.39
C SER A 66 11.35 -12.09 -0.23
N VAL A 67 12.35 -12.79 0.30
CA VAL A 67 13.73 -12.75 -0.17
C VAL A 67 14.22 -14.15 -0.55
N HIS A 68 15.26 -14.23 -1.37
CA HIS A 68 15.93 -15.49 -1.64
C HIS A 68 16.52 -16.07 -0.35
N LYS A 69 16.50 -17.40 -0.18
CA LYS A 69 16.93 -18.08 1.06
C LYS A 69 18.34 -17.73 1.54
N ASP A 70 19.24 -17.39 0.61
CA ASP A 70 20.64 -17.06 0.91
C ASP A 70 20.86 -15.55 1.16
N PHE A 71 19.85 -14.71 0.91
CA PHE A 71 19.94 -13.26 1.04
C PHE A 71 20.34 -12.79 2.45
N PRO A 72 19.79 -13.35 3.55
CA PRO A 72 20.20 -12.95 4.90
C PRO A 72 21.68 -13.19 5.20
N ASN A 73 22.31 -14.15 4.52
CA ASN A 73 23.75 -14.42 4.67
C ASN A 73 24.61 -13.49 3.80
N GLN A 74 24.06 -12.97 2.70
CA GLN A 74 24.76 -12.09 1.75
C GLN A 74 24.68 -10.62 2.14
N ALA A 75 23.57 -10.22 2.75
CA ALA A 75 23.28 -8.83 3.12
C ALA A 75 22.49 -8.79 4.43
N SER A 76 23.12 -9.21 5.54
CA SER A 76 22.46 -9.32 6.84
C SER A 76 21.87 -7.99 7.32
N GLU A 77 22.57 -6.87 7.12
CA GLU A 77 22.09 -5.53 7.48
C GLU A 77 20.83 -5.14 6.71
N VAL A 78 20.75 -5.48 5.42
CA VAL A 78 19.56 -5.22 4.59
C VAL A 78 18.42 -6.16 4.98
N ALA A 79 18.71 -7.42 5.30
CA ALA A 79 17.71 -8.36 5.78
C ALA A 79 17.11 -7.92 7.12
N GLU A 80 17.91 -7.35 8.01
CA GLU A 80 17.45 -6.75 9.28
C GLU A 80 16.54 -5.54 9.01
N PHE A 81 16.96 -4.61 8.15
CA PHE A 81 16.11 -3.49 7.72
C PHE A 81 14.76 -3.97 7.16
N LEU A 82 14.77 -4.91 6.21
CA LEU A 82 13.54 -5.45 5.61
C LEU A 82 12.65 -6.17 6.63
N SER A 83 13.23 -6.71 7.70
CA SER A 83 12.46 -7.33 8.80
C SER A 83 11.81 -6.30 9.73
N ASN A 84 12.38 -5.10 9.81
CA ASN A 84 11.84 -3.98 10.59
C ASN A 84 10.87 -3.10 9.79
N TYR A 85 10.96 -3.12 8.45
CA TYR A 85 10.09 -2.36 7.58
C TYR A 85 8.61 -2.67 7.84
N LYS A 86 7.83 -1.61 8.10
CA LYS A 86 6.38 -1.68 8.26
C LYS A 86 5.73 -0.52 7.54
N SER A 87 4.79 -0.83 6.65
CA SER A 87 3.91 0.14 6.03
C SER A 87 2.45 -0.15 6.40
N SER A 88 1.54 0.73 5.99
CA SER A 88 0.11 0.61 6.17
C SER A 88 -0.63 1.05 4.91
N ASN A 89 -1.92 0.68 4.80
CA ASN A 89 -2.76 1.18 3.72
C ASN A 89 -2.80 2.71 3.72
N ALA A 90 -2.94 3.33 4.90
CA ALA A 90 -2.97 4.77 5.04
C ALA A 90 -1.68 5.45 4.53
N ALA A 91 -0.50 4.96 4.93
CA ALA A 91 0.78 5.50 4.46
C ALA A 91 0.95 5.29 2.94
N THR A 92 0.53 4.14 2.42
CA THR A 92 0.64 3.84 0.99
C THR A 92 -0.31 4.70 0.15
N GLU A 93 -1.55 4.87 0.59
CA GLU A 93 -2.53 5.74 -0.08
C GLU A 93 -2.14 7.22 0.01
N GLU A 94 -1.55 7.66 1.11
CA GLU A 94 -0.97 9.01 1.23
C GLU A 94 0.11 9.25 0.18
N MET A 95 1.08 8.33 0.05
CA MET A 95 2.13 8.42 -0.98
C MET A 95 1.53 8.44 -2.39
N LEU A 96 0.60 7.52 -2.68
CA LEU A 96 -0.02 7.42 -4.02
C LEU A 96 -0.83 8.67 -4.37
N LYS A 97 -1.55 9.23 -3.39
CA LYS A 97 -2.29 10.47 -3.56
C LYS A 97 -1.36 11.65 -3.79
N TYR A 98 -0.33 11.81 -2.96
CA TYR A 98 0.62 12.90 -3.08
C TYR A 98 1.37 12.85 -4.42
N MET A 99 1.81 11.67 -4.84
CA MET A 99 2.44 11.44 -6.15
C MET A 99 1.53 11.89 -7.29
N GLY A 100 0.26 11.50 -7.27
CA GLY A 100 -0.71 11.86 -8.31
C GLY A 100 -1.09 13.34 -8.33
N GLU A 101 -1.30 13.96 -7.17
CA GLU A 101 -1.68 15.39 -7.07
C GLU A 101 -0.55 16.35 -7.45
N ASN A 102 0.71 15.92 -7.28
CA ASN A 102 1.89 16.75 -7.56
C ASN A 102 2.64 16.33 -8.84
N GLU A 103 2.12 15.36 -9.60
CA GLU A 103 2.74 14.83 -10.82
C GLU A 103 4.20 14.39 -10.63
N LEU A 104 4.50 13.81 -9.46
CA LEU A 104 5.85 13.36 -9.08
C LEU A 104 6.11 11.93 -9.55
N ASP A 105 7.40 11.60 -9.66
CA ASP A 105 7.81 10.21 -9.79
C ASP A 105 7.88 9.49 -8.42
N PRO A 106 8.04 8.15 -8.41
CA PRO A 106 8.12 7.39 -7.16
C PRO A 106 9.29 7.77 -6.25
N ASP A 107 10.43 8.19 -6.81
CA ASP A 107 11.62 8.52 -6.03
C ASP A 107 11.44 9.88 -5.35
N GLU A 108 10.93 10.89 -6.07
CA GLU A 108 10.57 12.20 -5.51
C GLU A 108 9.51 12.08 -4.42
N THR A 109 8.52 11.21 -4.63
CA THR A 109 7.46 10.93 -3.64
C THR A 109 8.03 10.24 -2.40
N ALA A 110 8.95 9.28 -2.58
CA ALA A 110 9.60 8.60 -1.46
C ALA A 110 10.44 9.57 -0.63
N GLU A 111 11.20 10.47 -1.27
CA GLU A 111 11.96 11.50 -0.56
C GLU A 111 11.05 12.43 0.23
N TRP A 112 9.95 12.88 -0.36
CA TRP A 112 8.94 13.67 0.37
C TRP A 112 8.40 12.89 1.57
N TRP A 113 7.98 11.64 1.38
CA TRP A 113 7.39 10.85 2.45
C TRP A 113 8.37 10.61 3.59
N LEU A 114 9.66 10.37 3.28
CA LEU A 114 10.71 10.23 4.29
C LEU A 114 10.91 11.54 5.08
N LYS A 115 10.80 12.71 4.45
CA LYS A 115 10.90 14.02 5.15
C LYS A 115 9.71 14.24 6.09
N GLU A 116 8.50 13.89 5.67
CA GLU A 116 7.29 14.12 6.46
C GLU A 116 7.05 13.06 7.55
N ASN A 117 7.59 11.84 7.37
CA ASN A 117 7.30 10.70 8.23
C ASN A 117 8.53 10.16 8.98
N GLU A 118 9.46 11.04 9.38
CA GLU A 118 10.67 10.66 10.14
C GLU A 118 10.38 9.77 11.35
N ALA A 119 9.30 10.03 12.09
CA ALA A 119 8.95 9.26 13.28
C ALA A 119 8.62 7.78 12.97
N ILE A 120 8.25 7.45 11.73
CA ILE A 120 7.89 6.09 11.33
C ILE A 120 9.12 5.34 10.85
N TRP A 121 9.81 5.86 9.84
CA TRP A 121 10.87 5.10 9.18
C TRP A 121 12.16 5.03 9.98
N THR A 122 12.40 5.96 10.90
CA THR A 122 13.56 5.89 11.78
C THR A 122 13.51 4.71 12.75
N GLU A 123 12.34 4.11 12.97
CA GLU A 123 12.22 2.84 13.70
C GLU A 123 12.70 1.63 12.88
N TRP A 124 12.84 1.76 11.56
CA TRP A 124 13.24 0.66 10.68
C TRP A 124 14.74 0.41 10.65
N VAL A 125 15.54 1.42 11.04
CA VAL A 125 16.98 1.45 10.88
C VAL A 125 17.69 1.93 12.15
N PRO A 126 18.98 1.58 12.35
CA PRO A 126 19.78 2.16 13.43
C PRO A 126 19.87 3.69 13.35
N GLU A 127 20.11 4.33 14.50
CA GLU A 127 20.21 5.79 14.63
C GLU A 127 21.27 6.37 13.67
N GLU A 128 22.43 5.74 13.54
CA GLU A 128 23.48 6.22 12.63
C GLU A 128 23.11 6.14 11.14
N VAL A 129 22.18 5.25 10.77
CA VAL A 129 21.65 5.16 9.39
C VAL A 129 20.57 6.21 9.20
N ALA A 130 19.70 6.40 10.20
CA ALA A 130 18.69 7.45 10.18
C ALA A 130 19.31 8.83 9.96
N GLU A 131 20.37 9.17 10.69
CA GLU A 131 21.06 10.46 10.54
C GLU A 131 21.68 10.64 9.15
N LYS A 132 22.20 9.56 8.53
CA LYS A 132 22.72 9.62 7.15
C LYS A 132 21.62 9.85 6.13
N VAL A 133 20.47 9.17 6.28
CA VAL A 133 19.32 9.35 5.40
C VAL A 133 18.80 10.78 5.50
N LYS A 134 18.60 11.30 6.73
CA LYS A 134 18.19 12.70 6.93
C LYS A 134 19.15 13.70 6.30
N ALA A 135 20.46 13.48 6.44
CA ALA A 135 21.46 14.34 5.81
C ALA A 135 21.42 14.29 4.27
N SER A 136 21.05 13.15 3.67
CA SER A 136 20.89 13.03 2.21
C SER A 136 19.60 13.65 1.66
N LEU A 137 18.62 13.92 2.52
CA LEU A 137 17.32 14.50 2.17
C LEU A 137 17.31 16.04 2.22
N GLN A 138 18.43 16.68 2.62
CA GLN A 138 18.59 18.14 2.73
C GLN A 138 19.02 18.82 1.43
#